data_AF-A0A3A9VHT2-F1
#
_entry.id   AF-A0A3A9VHT2-F1
#
_cell.length_a   1.000
_cell.length_b   1.000
_cell.length_c   1.000
_cell.angle_alpha   90.00
_cell.angle_beta   90.00
_cell.angle_gamma   90.00
#
_symmetry.space_group_name_H-M   'P 1'
#
loop_
_entity.id
_entity.type
_entity.pdbx_description
1 polymer ?
#
loop_
_entity_poly.entity_id
_entity_poly.type
_entity_poly.pdbx_seq_one_letter_code
_entity_poly.pdbx_strand_id
1 'polypeptide(L)'
;MRTGLKILLLLGLILFVSCSDSDDNPNPIVGGTTNSLWMLGDFEYTGGDASTNISSVTNTGVIAVSTLGQDNANGNYAGSSLSVTYSLNGGGTYTVVTAQELVTILDADPAAKLVVISCTAGTQRVDPLASSKFDSDSASRDTVIVTVDNEGKYHFSTRSSITLNKTIDIGTGIPNAPNVIDFSMDDVFDFLK
;
A
#
# COMPACT_ATOMS: atom_id res chain seq x y z
N MET A 1 -57.38 -41.76 42.81
CA MET A 1 -58.01 -40.43 42.67
C MET A 1 -57.02 -39.37 43.12
N ARG A 2 -56.76 -38.36 42.26
CA ARG A 2 -56.48 -36.94 42.57
C ARG A 2 -55.39 -36.61 43.61
N THR A 3 -54.46 -35.66 43.47
CA THR A 3 -53.89 -34.75 42.44
C THR A 3 -52.77 -34.03 43.21
N GLY A 4 -51.63 -33.66 42.61
CA GLY A 4 -50.61 -32.91 43.37
C GLY A 4 -49.39 -32.48 42.58
N LEU A 5 -49.57 -31.47 41.73
CA LEU A 5 -48.55 -30.71 41.01
C LEU A 5 -47.58 -29.99 41.98
N LYS A 6 -46.25 -30.12 41.80
CA LYS A 6 -45.27 -29.08 42.14
C LYS A 6 -44.14 -29.06 41.11
N ILE A 7 -44.26 -28.13 40.17
CA ILE A 7 -43.19 -27.66 39.29
C ILE A 7 -42.13 -26.98 40.17
N LEU A 8 -40.90 -27.49 40.17
CA LEU A 8 -39.75 -26.80 40.73
C LEU A 8 -38.87 -26.35 39.56
N LEU A 9 -38.97 -25.05 39.27
CA LEU A 9 -38.15 -24.32 38.32
C LEU A 9 -36.71 -24.29 38.86
N LEU A 10 -35.76 -24.99 38.22
CA LEU A 10 -34.34 -24.83 38.53
C LEU A 10 -33.68 -24.05 37.40
N LEU A 11 -33.46 -22.77 37.69
CA LEU A 11 -32.77 -21.80 36.85
C LEU A 11 -31.25 -22.06 36.98
N GLY A 12 -30.67 -22.77 36.01
CA GLY A 12 -29.22 -23.01 35.92
C GLY A 12 -28.53 -21.90 35.14
N LEU A 13 -27.80 -21.04 35.85
CA LEU A 13 -26.92 -19.99 35.32
C LEU A 13 -25.99 -20.52 34.22
N ILE A 14 -26.10 -19.95 33.01
CA ILE A 14 -25.07 -20.05 31.98
C ILE A 14 -24.00 -19.03 32.35
N LEU A 15 -22.85 -19.50 32.85
CA LEU A 15 -21.66 -18.67 33.00
C LEU A 15 -21.07 -18.43 31.61
N PHE A 16 -21.31 -17.25 31.04
CA PHE A 16 -20.52 -16.77 29.92
C PHE A 16 -19.13 -16.41 30.46
N VAL A 17 -18.14 -17.25 30.18
CA VAL A 17 -16.73 -16.86 30.26
C VAL A 17 -16.50 -15.88 29.11
N SER A 18 -16.58 -14.59 29.41
CA SER A 18 -16.07 -13.54 28.54
C SER A 18 -14.55 -13.57 28.67
N CYS A 19 -13.89 -14.12 27.65
CA CYS A 19 -12.47 -13.91 27.44
C CYS A 19 -12.32 -12.46 26.98
N SER A 20 -11.92 -11.59 27.90
CA SER A 20 -11.43 -10.26 27.59
C SER A 20 -10.02 -10.41 27.04
N ASP A 21 -9.90 -10.59 25.72
CA ASP A 21 -8.63 -10.32 25.05
C ASP A 21 -8.50 -8.80 24.94
N SER A 22 -7.71 -8.26 25.86
CA SER A 22 -7.16 -6.92 25.78
C SER A 22 -5.84 -7.01 25.02
N ASP A 23 -5.91 -7.14 23.70
CA ASP A 23 -4.78 -6.89 22.82
C ASP A 23 -5.00 -5.54 22.13
N ASP A 24 -4.51 -4.48 22.78
CA ASP A 24 -4.17 -3.22 22.12
C ASP A 24 -2.95 -3.48 21.22
N ASN A 25 -3.17 -4.20 20.14
CA ASN A 25 -2.31 -4.15 18.98
C ASN A 25 -3.09 -3.40 17.91
N PRO A 26 -2.62 -2.24 17.41
CA PRO A 26 -3.23 -1.65 16.24
C PRO A 26 -2.94 -2.59 15.07
N ASN A 27 -3.80 -3.58 14.87
CA ASN A 27 -3.93 -4.22 13.58
C ASN A 27 -4.12 -3.07 12.58
N PRO A 28 -3.36 -3.04 11.47
CA PRO A 28 -3.68 -2.12 10.40
C PRO A 28 -5.15 -2.37 10.05
N ILE A 29 -5.92 -1.30 10.01
CA ILE A 29 -7.31 -1.34 9.56
C ILE A 29 -7.22 -1.84 8.12
N VAL A 30 -7.53 -3.11 7.89
CA VAL A 30 -7.83 -3.60 6.55
C VAL A 30 -9.19 -3.00 6.22
N GLY A 31 -9.17 -1.74 5.79
CA GLY A 31 -10.32 -1.03 5.29
C GLY A 31 -10.73 -1.69 3.98
N GLY A 32 -11.96 -2.17 3.91
CA GLY A 32 -12.53 -2.80 2.72
C GLY A 32 -12.78 -1.83 1.56
N THR A 33 -11.75 -1.12 1.11
CA THR A 33 -11.76 -0.40 -0.16
C THR A 33 -11.33 -1.37 -1.25
N THR A 34 -12.12 -1.51 -2.33
CA THR A 34 -11.76 -2.37 -3.46
C THR A 34 -10.62 -1.81 -4.32
N ASN A 35 -10.08 -0.65 -3.96
CA ASN A 35 -9.18 0.13 -4.79
C ASN A 35 -7.95 0.49 -3.96
N SER A 36 -6.77 0.43 -4.59
CA SER A 36 -5.54 0.94 -4.00
C SER A 36 -5.58 2.45 -3.83
N LEU A 37 -5.10 2.97 -2.70
CA LEU A 37 -5.04 4.41 -2.43
C LEU A 37 -3.58 4.83 -2.24
N TRP A 38 -3.19 5.97 -2.80
CA TRP A 38 -1.89 6.58 -2.50
C TRP A 38 -1.95 8.10 -2.53
N MET A 39 -1.06 8.72 -1.79
CA MET A 39 -0.89 10.16 -1.76
C MET A 39 0.52 10.55 -2.19
N LEU A 40 0.63 11.66 -2.90
CA LEU A 40 1.89 12.32 -3.21
C LEU A 40 1.78 13.79 -2.79
N GLY A 41 2.42 14.13 -1.68
CA GLY A 41 2.16 15.37 -0.96
C GLY A 41 0.69 15.45 -0.54
N ASP A 42 0.02 16.53 -0.89
CA ASP A 42 -1.39 16.77 -0.55
C ASP A 42 -2.37 16.15 -1.57
N PHE A 43 -1.88 15.51 -2.64
CA PHE A 43 -2.73 14.94 -3.70
C PHE A 43 -3.03 13.47 -3.44
N GLU A 44 -4.32 13.14 -3.35
CA GLU A 44 -4.81 11.77 -3.13
C GLU A 44 -5.24 11.13 -4.45
N TYR A 45 -4.77 9.91 -4.70
CA TYR A 45 -5.03 9.17 -5.92
C TYR A 45 -5.66 7.81 -5.60
N THR A 46 -6.76 7.50 -6.29
CA THR A 46 -7.38 6.18 -6.25
C THR A 46 -6.97 5.35 -7.47
N GLY A 47 -6.61 4.10 -7.19
CA GLY A 47 -6.20 3.09 -8.15
C GLY A 47 -7.31 2.71 -9.09
N GLY A 48 -6.97 2.75 -10.37
CA GLY A 48 -7.89 2.55 -11.46
C GLY A 48 -7.65 1.32 -12.29
N ASP A 49 -6.42 1.17 -12.73
CA ASP A 49 -5.89 -0.03 -13.37
C ASP A 49 -4.68 -0.48 -12.57
N ALA A 50 -4.59 -1.79 -12.30
CA ALA A 50 -3.41 -2.41 -11.72
C ALA A 50 -2.89 -3.50 -12.64
N SER A 51 -1.62 -3.85 -12.48
CA SER A 51 -1.06 -5.06 -13.04
C SER A 51 0.10 -5.54 -12.20
N THR A 52 0.24 -6.86 -12.06
CA THR A 52 1.39 -7.46 -11.41
C THR A 52 2.22 -8.29 -12.37
N ASN A 53 3.53 -8.18 -12.22
CA ASN A 53 4.48 -9.11 -12.77
C ASN A 53 5.29 -9.74 -11.63
N ILE A 54 5.33 -11.08 -11.58
CA ILE A 54 6.09 -11.83 -10.60
C ILE A 54 7.16 -12.63 -11.35
N SER A 55 8.42 -12.44 -10.96
CA SER A 55 9.55 -13.18 -11.47
C SER A 55 10.09 -14.09 -10.38
N SER A 56 9.91 -15.41 -10.55
CA SER A 56 10.51 -16.42 -9.67
C SER A 56 12.02 -16.56 -9.87
N VAL A 57 12.56 -16.08 -11.01
CA VAL A 57 14.00 -16.10 -11.31
C VAL A 57 14.75 -15.08 -10.46
N THR A 58 14.19 -13.88 -10.33
CA THR A 58 14.78 -12.78 -9.54
C THR A 58 14.21 -12.71 -8.13
N ASN A 59 13.21 -13.55 -7.81
CA ASN A 59 12.45 -13.51 -6.56
C ASN A 59 11.86 -12.11 -6.25
N THR A 60 11.37 -11.43 -7.29
CA THR A 60 10.82 -10.07 -7.19
C THR A 60 9.44 -9.96 -7.84
N GLY A 61 8.60 -9.10 -7.29
CA GLY A 61 7.33 -8.67 -7.88
C GLY A 61 7.36 -7.19 -8.23
N VAL A 62 6.50 -6.80 -9.18
CA VAL A 62 6.20 -5.41 -9.52
C VAL A 62 4.69 -5.26 -9.57
N ILE A 63 4.14 -4.32 -8.82
CA ILE A 63 2.75 -3.84 -8.98
C ILE A 63 2.82 -2.45 -9.61
N ALA A 64 2.13 -2.27 -10.73
CA ALA A 64 1.93 -0.97 -11.35
C ALA A 64 0.47 -0.58 -11.23
N VAL A 65 0.18 0.58 -10.62
CA VAL A 65 -1.15 1.16 -10.46
C VAL A 65 -1.21 2.49 -11.17
N SER A 66 -2.29 2.77 -11.89
CA SER A 66 -2.56 4.08 -12.49
C SER A 66 -3.95 4.59 -12.12
N THR A 67 -4.10 5.91 -12.10
CA THR A 67 -5.41 6.56 -11.93
C THR A 67 -6.33 6.28 -13.13
N LEU A 68 -7.65 6.09 -12.92
CA LEU A 68 -8.62 6.00 -14.03
C LEU A 68 -8.80 7.35 -14.73
N GLY A 69 -8.64 7.37 -16.04
CA GLY A 69 -9.17 8.44 -16.90
C GLY A 69 -8.77 9.87 -16.49
N GLN A 70 -9.74 10.79 -16.53
CA GLN A 70 -9.54 12.17 -16.05
C GLN A 70 -9.80 12.22 -14.54
N ASP A 71 -8.73 12.32 -13.76
CA ASP A 71 -8.82 12.57 -12.32
C ASP A 71 -9.18 14.03 -12.06
N ASN A 72 -10.49 14.31 -12.10
CA ASN A 72 -11.02 15.65 -11.90
C ASN A 72 -10.86 16.13 -10.45
N ALA A 73 -10.66 15.23 -9.48
CA ALA A 73 -10.51 15.58 -8.08
C ALA A 73 -9.16 16.27 -7.83
N ASN A 74 -8.11 15.81 -8.51
CA ASN A 74 -6.79 16.46 -8.47
C ASN A 74 -6.61 17.58 -9.51
N GLY A 75 -7.70 17.98 -10.17
CA GLY A 75 -7.77 19.16 -11.03
C GLY A 75 -6.78 19.12 -12.19
N ASN A 76 -5.71 19.91 -12.11
CA ASN A 76 -4.68 19.98 -13.13
C ASN A 76 -3.68 18.82 -13.05
N TYR A 77 -3.66 18.04 -11.97
CA TYR A 77 -2.68 16.99 -11.67
C TYR A 77 -3.30 15.60 -11.81
N ALA A 78 -3.48 15.14 -13.04
CA ALA A 78 -4.14 13.89 -13.36
C ALA A 78 -3.32 13.06 -14.36
N GLY A 79 -3.53 11.74 -14.37
CA GLY A 79 -2.69 10.80 -15.13
C GLY A 79 -1.42 10.42 -14.35
N SER A 80 -1.61 10.03 -13.09
CA SER A 80 -0.52 9.62 -12.20
C SER A 80 -0.42 8.11 -12.14
N SER A 81 0.79 7.60 -11.92
CA SER A 81 1.06 6.19 -11.72
C SER A 81 1.96 5.95 -10.52
N LEU A 82 1.78 4.78 -9.92
CA LEU A 82 2.57 4.24 -8.84
C LEU A 82 3.12 2.88 -9.29
N SER A 83 4.40 2.65 -9.05
CA SER A 83 5.04 1.35 -9.18
C SER A 83 5.66 0.96 -7.85
N VAL A 84 5.36 -0.26 -7.40
CA VAL A 84 5.93 -0.89 -6.21
C VAL A 84 6.69 -2.12 -6.68
N THR A 85 8.01 -2.09 -6.60
CA THR A 85 8.87 -3.25 -6.88
C THR A 85 9.36 -3.82 -5.56
N TYR A 86 9.26 -5.13 -5.36
CA TYR A 86 9.46 -5.75 -4.05
C TYR A 86 10.06 -7.14 -4.13
N SER A 87 10.71 -7.58 -3.05
CA SER A 87 11.16 -8.96 -2.86
C SER A 87 10.01 -9.90 -2.45
N LEU A 88 9.94 -11.11 -3.00
CA LEU A 88 8.88 -12.10 -2.72
C LEU A 88 9.14 -12.90 -1.43
N ASN A 89 9.27 -12.21 -0.29
CA ASN A 89 9.69 -12.79 0.99
C ASN A 89 8.56 -12.86 2.03
N GLY A 90 7.30 -12.90 1.58
CA GLY A 90 6.10 -13.02 2.42
C GLY A 90 5.76 -11.77 3.23
N GLY A 91 4.69 -11.82 4.02
CA GLY A 91 4.23 -10.67 4.81
C GLY A 91 5.25 -10.22 5.87
N GLY A 92 5.23 -8.94 6.23
CA GLY A 92 6.07 -8.33 7.25
C GLY A 92 6.45 -6.89 6.94
N THR A 93 7.45 -6.38 7.64
CA THR A 93 8.00 -5.04 7.40
C THR A 93 9.07 -5.09 6.30
N TYR A 94 8.91 -4.24 5.29
CA TYR A 94 9.81 -4.10 4.17
C TYR A 94 10.55 -2.77 4.28
N THR A 95 11.86 -2.79 4.05
CA THR A 95 12.67 -1.57 4.02
C THR A 95 12.58 -0.91 2.65
N VAL A 96 12.30 0.39 2.63
CA VAL A 96 12.31 1.21 1.42
C VAL A 96 13.76 1.43 0.99
N VAL A 97 14.06 1.11 -0.26
CA VAL A 97 15.41 1.21 -0.85
C VAL A 97 15.35 1.84 -2.24
N THR A 98 16.50 2.21 -2.77
CA THR A 98 16.63 2.57 -4.19
C THR A 98 16.56 1.33 -5.09
N ALA A 99 16.22 1.50 -6.37
CA ALA A 99 16.22 0.41 -7.35
C ALA A 99 17.59 -0.31 -7.46
N GLN A 100 18.69 0.44 -7.34
CA GLN A 100 20.04 -0.11 -7.39
C GLN A 100 20.34 -0.95 -6.13
N GLU A 101 19.96 -0.47 -4.95
CA GLU A 101 20.14 -1.21 -3.70
C GLU A 101 19.28 -2.47 -3.63
N LEU A 102 18.08 -2.46 -4.20
CA LEU A 102 17.24 -3.66 -4.26
C LEU A 102 18.03 -4.83 -4.88
N VAL A 103 18.66 -4.59 -6.03
CA VAL A 103 19.47 -5.60 -6.72
C VAL A 103 20.68 -6.00 -5.86
N THR A 104 21.47 -5.01 -5.43
CA THR A 104 22.71 -5.28 -4.70
C THR A 104 22.50 -5.98 -3.37
N ILE A 105 21.43 -5.65 -2.64
CA ILE A 105 21.12 -6.29 -1.36
C ILE A 105 20.54 -7.69 -1.59
N LEU A 106 19.65 -7.90 -2.56
CA LEU A 106 19.10 -9.24 -2.82
C LEU A 106 20.15 -10.23 -3.33
N ASP A 107 21.17 -9.76 -4.05
CA ASP A 107 22.31 -10.58 -4.45
C ASP A 107 23.12 -11.07 -3.22
N ALA A 108 23.19 -10.27 -2.16
CA ALA A 108 23.94 -10.58 -0.94
C ALA A 108 23.09 -11.31 0.12
N ASP A 109 21.80 -10.96 0.22
CA ASP A 109 20.81 -11.51 1.13
C ASP A 109 19.47 -11.69 0.40
N PRO A 110 19.25 -12.86 -0.23
CA PRO A 110 18.00 -13.15 -0.94
C PRO A 110 16.75 -13.16 -0.06
N ALA A 111 16.91 -13.25 1.27
CA ALA A 111 15.80 -13.25 2.22
C ALA A 111 15.42 -11.82 2.70
N ALA A 112 16.18 -10.80 2.29
CA ALA A 112 15.91 -9.42 2.66
C ALA A 112 14.52 -8.97 2.18
N LYS A 113 13.78 -8.26 3.05
CA LYS A 113 12.46 -7.71 2.74
C LYS A 113 12.60 -6.26 2.31
N LEU A 114 12.56 -6.04 1.00
CA LEU A 114 12.90 -4.77 0.37
C LEU A 114 11.80 -4.33 -0.58
N VAL A 115 11.56 -3.02 -0.62
CA VAL A 115 10.60 -2.38 -1.52
C VAL A 115 11.20 -1.13 -2.13
N VAL A 116 10.88 -0.90 -3.40
CA VAL A 116 11.20 0.31 -4.17
C VAL A 116 9.88 0.92 -4.59
N ILE A 117 9.76 2.22 -4.40
CA ILE A 117 8.54 2.98 -4.72
C ILE A 117 8.91 4.02 -5.77
N SER A 118 8.15 4.04 -6.85
CA SER A 118 8.32 4.98 -7.95
C SER A 118 6.97 5.55 -8.31
N CYS A 119 6.79 6.86 -8.15
CA CYS A 119 5.59 7.57 -8.55
C CYS A 119 5.88 8.51 -9.72
N THR A 120 5.00 8.55 -10.70
CA THR A 120 4.98 9.60 -11.72
C THR A 120 3.69 10.38 -11.57
N ALA A 121 3.79 11.68 -11.37
CA ALA A 121 2.64 12.58 -11.37
C ALA A 121 2.67 13.43 -12.63
N GLY A 122 1.52 13.53 -13.30
CA GLY A 122 1.36 14.30 -14.53
C GLY A 122 0.39 15.46 -14.37
N THR A 123 0.47 16.40 -15.30
CA THR A 123 -0.54 17.44 -15.46
C THR A 123 -1.49 17.07 -16.60
N GLN A 124 -2.79 17.38 -16.52
CA GLN A 124 -3.80 17.02 -17.55
C GLN A 124 -4.51 18.24 -18.18
N ARG A 125 -4.41 19.42 -17.57
CA ARG A 125 -5.16 20.64 -18.00
C ARG A 125 -4.27 21.88 -18.09
N VAL A 126 -3.00 21.68 -18.41
CA VAL A 126 -2.02 22.76 -18.66
C VAL A 126 -1.36 22.52 -20.02
N ASP A 127 -0.93 23.61 -20.67
CA ASP A 127 -0.22 23.57 -21.95
C ASP A 127 1.09 24.36 -21.82
N PRO A 128 2.27 23.73 -22.00
CA PRO A 128 2.47 22.31 -22.33
C PRO A 128 2.18 21.37 -21.15
N LEU A 129 1.77 20.14 -21.46
CA LEU A 129 1.72 19.07 -20.45
C LEU A 129 3.12 18.83 -19.88
N ALA A 130 3.18 18.56 -18.58
CA ALA A 130 4.41 18.23 -17.88
C ALA A 130 4.16 17.11 -16.87
N SER A 131 5.24 16.42 -16.47
CA SER A 131 5.18 15.44 -15.40
C SER A 131 6.50 15.40 -14.63
N SER A 132 6.43 14.95 -13.40
CA SER A 132 7.59 14.74 -12.53
C SER A 132 7.57 13.31 -12.01
N LYS A 133 8.74 12.68 -12.04
CA LYS A 133 8.97 11.36 -11.46
C LYS A 133 9.65 11.50 -10.11
N PHE A 134 9.15 10.73 -9.15
CA PHE A 134 9.65 10.65 -7.79
C PHE A 134 9.99 9.19 -7.47
N ASP A 135 11.21 8.94 -7.02
CA ASP A 135 11.68 7.59 -6.67
C ASP A 135 12.06 7.55 -5.19
N SER A 136 11.95 6.36 -4.59
CA SER A 136 12.36 6.11 -3.22
C SER A 136 13.85 6.34 -3.02
N ASP A 137 14.17 6.92 -1.87
CA ASP A 137 15.53 7.08 -1.36
C ASP A 137 15.72 6.18 -0.15
N SER A 138 16.94 5.69 0.04
CA SER A 138 17.30 4.87 1.19
C SER A 138 17.90 5.65 2.34
N ALA A 139 18.11 6.96 2.19
CA ALA A 139 18.60 7.82 3.26
C ALA A 139 17.67 7.83 4.49
N SER A 140 16.35 7.75 4.30
CA SER A 140 15.36 7.74 5.38
C SER A 140 15.20 6.37 6.05
N ARG A 141 15.56 5.28 5.35
CA ARG A 141 15.29 3.88 5.79
C ARG A 141 13.83 3.68 6.21
N ASP A 142 12.92 4.34 5.50
CA ASP A 142 11.49 4.21 5.70
C ASP A 142 11.03 2.77 5.54
N THR A 143 9.85 2.44 6.08
CA THR A 143 9.33 1.08 6.05
C THR A 143 7.89 1.02 5.56
N VAL A 144 7.60 -0.08 4.85
CA VAL A 144 6.26 -0.44 4.39
C VAL A 144 5.82 -1.71 5.10
N ILE A 145 4.54 -1.78 5.45
CA ILE A 145 3.93 -3.00 5.96
C ILE A 145 3.34 -3.75 4.80
N VAL A 146 3.69 -5.03 4.71
CA VAL A 146 3.25 -5.93 3.66
C VAL A 146 2.45 -7.06 4.28
N THR A 147 1.25 -7.28 3.78
CA THR A 147 0.45 -8.48 4.09
C THR A 147 0.30 -9.33 2.84
N VAL A 148 0.09 -10.62 3.03
CA VAL A 148 -0.22 -11.56 1.94
C VAL A 148 -1.56 -12.18 2.24
N ASP A 149 -2.50 -12.05 1.30
CA ASP A 149 -3.85 -12.58 1.46
C ASP A 149 -3.89 -14.10 1.25
N ASN A 150 -5.08 -14.68 1.39
CA ASN A 150 -5.29 -16.13 1.21
C ASN A 150 -5.13 -16.59 -0.25
N GLU A 151 -5.10 -15.66 -1.21
CA GLU A 151 -4.87 -15.92 -2.63
C GLU A 151 -3.38 -15.76 -3.00
N GLY A 152 -2.54 -15.35 -2.07
CA GLY A 152 -1.12 -15.10 -2.28
C GLY A 152 -0.80 -13.72 -2.85
N LYS A 153 -1.77 -12.80 -2.89
CA LYS A 153 -1.57 -11.41 -3.32
C LYS A 153 -0.90 -10.61 -2.22
N TYR A 154 0.05 -9.77 -2.62
CA TYR A 154 0.76 -8.87 -1.72
C TYR A 154 0.03 -7.53 -1.64
N HIS A 155 -0.14 -7.03 -0.43
CA HIS A 155 -0.80 -5.77 -0.11
C HIS A 155 0.20 -4.88 0.63
N PHE A 156 0.27 -3.61 0.25
CA PHE A 156 1.28 -2.66 0.71
C PHE A 156 0.63 -1.43 1.33
N SER A 157 0.97 -1.14 2.60
CA SER A 157 0.54 0.07 3.31
C SER A 157 1.70 0.73 4.05
N THR A 158 1.70 2.06 4.11
CA THR A 158 2.63 2.85 4.92
C THR A 158 2.03 3.16 6.29
N ARG A 159 2.81 3.06 7.38
CA ARG A 159 2.39 3.50 8.73
C ARG A 159 2.60 4.99 8.98
N SER A 160 3.54 5.58 8.25
CA SER A 160 3.91 6.99 8.27
C SER A 160 4.30 7.40 6.85
N SER A 161 4.24 8.69 6.56
CA SER A 161 4.74 9.20 5.28
C SER A 161 6.18 8.76 5.07
N ILE A 162 6.49 8.38 3.84
CA ILE A 162 7.85 8.10 3.37
C ILE A 162 8.32 9.24 2.49
N THR A 163 9.63 9.43 2.40
CA THR A 163 10.21 10.46 1.55
C THR A 163 10.52 9.92 0.15
N LEU A 164 10.00 10.58 -0.88
CA LEU A 164 10.42 10.34 -2.28
C LEU A 164 11.18 11.55 -2.81
N ASN A 165 12.21 11.28 -3.63
CA ASN A 165 13.00 12.31 -4.28
C ASN A 165 12.60 12.44 -5.74
N LYS A 166 12.45 13.68 -6.21
CA LYS A 166 12.24 13.96 -7.63
C LYS A 166 13.49 13.58 -8.42
N THR A 167 13.35 12.68 -9.38
CA THR A 167 14.46 12.16 -10.19
C THR A 167 14.44 12.69 -11.60
N ILE A 168 13.25 12.93 -12.17
CA ILE A 168 13.09 13.32 -13.57
C ILE A 168 11.95 14.32 -13.69
N ASP A 169 12.15 15.36 -14.51
CA ASP A 169 11.09 16.22 -15.02
C ASP A 169 10.93 15.96 -16.52
N ILE A 170 9.69 15.71 -16.97
CA ILE A 170 9.33 15.59 -18.39
C ILE A 170 8.63 16.89 -18.80
N GLY A 171 9.07 17.47 -19.93
CA GLY A 171 8.69 18.82 -20.30
C GLY A 171 9.31 19.83 -19.33
N THR A 172 8.47 20.65 -18.69
CA THR A 172 8.93 21.60 -17.66
C THR A 172 8.97 21.00 -16.25
N GLY A 173 8.51 19.76 -16.08
CA GLY A 173 8.13 19.24 -14.77
C GLY A 173 6.82 19.83 -14.26
N ILE A 174 6.24 19.23 -13.22
CA ILE A 174 5.09 19.80 -12.52
C ILE A 174 5.51 21.17 -11.94
N PRO A 175 4.79 22.26 -12.26
CA PRO A 175 5.10 23.59 -11.74
C PRO A 175 5.16 23.61 -10.21
N ASN A 176 6.25 24.14 -9.66
CA ASN A 176 6.51 24.23 -8.22
C ASN A 176 6.55 22.89 -7.46
N ALA A 177 6.62 21.74 -8.15
CA ALA A 177 6.83 20.47 -7.47
C ALA A 177 8.17 20.49 -6.72
N PRO A 178 8.18 20.16 -5.42
CA PRO A 178 9.39 20.14 -4.64
C PRO A 178 10.33 19.01 -5.11
N ASN A 179 11.61 19.12 -4.79
CA ASN A 179 12.58 18.04 -5.08
C ASN A 179 12.43 16.84 -4.15
N VAL A 180 11.73 17.02 -3.03
CA VAL A 180 11.48 16.02 -2.00
C VAL A 180 10.01 16.12 -1.66
N ILE A 181 9.31 14.99 -1.61
CA ILE A 181 7.87 14.95 -1.40
C ILE A 181 7.50 13.77 -0.50
N ASP A 182 6.49 13.99 0.33
CA ASP A 182 5.92 12.94 1.16
C ASP A 182 5.07 12.02 0.30
N PHE A 183 5.14 10.73 0.59
CA PHE A 183 4.31 9.71 -0.03
C PHE A 183 3.68 8.84 1.05
N SER A 184 2.45 8.42 0.82
CA SER A 184 1.80 7.39 1.61
C SER A 184 0.98 6.50 0.69
N MET A 185 0.72 5.28 1.13
CA MET A 185 -0.19 4.38 0.45
C MET A 185 -0.96 3.55 1.46
N ASP A 186 -2.17 3.20 1.07
CA ASP A 186 -3.03 2.29 1.78
C ASP A 186 -3.57 1.23 0.82
N ASP A 187 -3.31 -0.01 1.19
CA ASP A 187 -3.76 -1.21 0.50
C ASP A 187 -3.48 -1.16 -1.01
N VAL A 188 -2.22 -0.92 -1.38
CA VAL A 188 -1.78 -1.07 -2.77
C VAL A 188 -1.62 -2.56 -3.07
N PHE A 189 -2.37 -3.07 -4.05
CA PHE A 189 -2.34 -4.49 -4.46
C PHE A 189 -2.80 -4.62 -5.92
N ASP A 190 -2.68 -5.84 -6.47
CA ASP A 190 -3.25 -6.17 -7.78
C ASP A 190 -4.75 -6.44 -7.70
N PHE A 191 -5.54 -5.58 -8.30
CA PHE A 191 -6.98 -5.75 -8.40
C PHE A 191 -7.46 -6.19 -9.80
N LEU A 192 -6.56 -6.65 -10.68
CA LEU A 192 -6.98 -7.25 -11.96
C LEU A 192 -8.06 -8.33 -11.70
N LYS A 193 -9.21 -8.13 -12.36
CA LYS A 193 -10.33 -9.06 -12.41
C LYS A 193 -10.07 -10.20 -13.39
#